data_AF-A0A958G543-F1
#
_entry.id   AF-A0A958G543-F1
#
_cell.length_a   1.000
_cell.length_b   1.000
_cell.length_c   1.000
_cell.angle_alpha   90.00
_cell.angle_beta   90.00
_cell.angle_gamma   90.00
#
_symmetry.space_group_name_H-M   'P 1'
#
loop_
_entity.id
_entity.type
_entity.pdbx_description
1 polymer ?
#
loop_
_entity_poly.entity_id
_entity_poly.type
_entity_poly.pdbx_seq_one_letter_code
_entity_poly.pdbx_strand_id
1 'polypeptide(L)'
;MRLYHKAKKFGIWNPQDIDLQRDREDWQSLSDLEKEVLLHLTALFQGGEEAVTLDLLPLIMVIAKERRIEEELYLTTFLWEEAKHTEFFRRFLDEVA
;
A
#
# COMPACT_ATOMS: atom_id res chain seq x y z
N MET A 1 13.36 -10.84 14.86
CA MET A 1 12.35 -10.06 15.63
C MET A 1 12.44 -8.53 15.57
N ARG A 2 13.61 -7.89 15.43
CA ARG A 2 13.72 -6.40 15.47
C ARG A 2 12.75 -5.67 14.55
N LEU A 3 12.61 -6.11 13.30
CA LEU A 3 11.74 -5.46 12.31
C LEU A 3 10.25 -5.63 12.64
N TYR A 4 9.84 -6.82 13.08
CA TYR A 4 8.47 -7.06 13.55
C TYR A 4 8.05 -6.12 14.69
N HIS A 5 8.94 -5.88 15.67
CA HIS A 5 8.66 -4.91 16.73
C HIS A 5 8.52 -3.47 16.22
N LYS A 6 9.33 -3.09 15.22
CA LYS A 6 9.22 -1.77 14.58
C LYS A 6 7.92 -1.65 13.79
N ALA A 7 7.54 -2.68 13.02
CA ALA A 7 6.31 -2.68 12.25
C ALA A 7 5.08 -2.45 13.14
N LYS A 8 4.96 -3.17 14.25
CA LYS A 8 3.86 -2.94 15.21
C LYS A 8 3.83 -1.55 15.85
N LYS A 9 4.98 -0.87 15.95
CA LYS A 9 5.07 0.45 16.57
C LYS A 9 4.80 1.58 15.58
N PHE A 10 5.22 1.41 14.33
CA PHE A 10 5.25 2.49 13.35
C PHE A 10 4.35 2.26 12.13
N GLY A 11 3.96 1.02 11.86
CA GLY A 11 3.09 0.61 10.75
C GLY A 11 1.60 0.61 11.09
N ILE A 12 1.16 1.33 12.12
CA ILE A 12 -0.24 1.28 12.58
C ILE A 12 -1.14 2.35 11.93
N TRP A 13 -0.66 3.04 10.91
CA TRP A 13 -1.46 3.97 10.12
C TRP A 13 -2.59 3.21 9.40
N ASN A 14 -3.73 3.88 9.23
CA ASN A 14 -4.90 3.37 8.56
C ASN A 14 -5.18 4.28 7.35
N PRO A 15 -5.27 3.74 6.12
CA PRO A 15 -5.62 4.53 4.96
C PRO A 15 -6.86 5.37 5.20
N GLN A 16 -7.92 4.84 5.82
CA GLN A 16 -9.20 5.53 6.07
C GLN A 16 -9.09 6.79 6.96
N ASP A 17 -8.03 6.91 7.77
CA ASP A 17 -7.84 8.07 8.63
C ASP A 17 -7.21 9.26 7.88
N ILE A 18 -6.78 9.06 6.63
CA ILE A 18 -6.24 10.11 5.77
C ILE A 18 -7.42 10.85 5.12
N ASP A 19 -7.53 12.14 5.43
CA ASP A 19 -8.48 13.07 4.82
C ASP A 19 -7.99 13.51 3.44
N LEU A 20 -8.77 13.17 2.41
CA LEU A 20 -8.51 13.48 1.00
C LEU A 20 -9.40 14.62 0.48
N GLN A 21 -10.15 15.30 1.34
CA GLN A 21 -11.06 16.37 0.91
C GLN A 21 -10.32 17.46 0.14
N ARG A 22 -9.12 17.84 0.60
CA ARG A 22 -8.34 18.90 -0.04
C ARG A 22 -7.79 18.45 -1.40
N ASP A 23 -7.30 17.22 -1.50
CA ASP A 23 -6.80 16.63 -2.74
C ASP A 23 -7.85 16.65 -3.84
N ARG A 24 -9.13 16.42 -3.49
CA ARG A 24 -10.25 16.53 -4.43
C ARG A 24 -10.44 17.93 -4.99
N GLU A 25 -10.29 18.96 -4.16
CA GLU A 25 -10.35 20.36 -4.61
C GLU A 25 -9.17 20.70 -5.51
N ASP A 26 -7.97 20.30 -5.10
CA ASP A 26 -6.74 20.57 -5.85
C ASP A 26 -6.74 19.82 -7.19
N TRP A 27 -7.25 18.59 -7.24
CA TRP A 27 -7.44 17.83 -8.48
C TRP A 27 -8.28 18.59 -9.51
N GLN A 28 -9.38 19.23 -9.09
CA GLN A 28 -10.23 19.99 -10.00
C GLN A 28 -9.53 21.21 -10.59
N SER A 29 -8.52 21.76 -9.90
CA SER A 29 -7.75 22.92 -10.36
C SER A 29 -6.67 22.60 -11.40
N LEU A 30 -6.32 21.32 -11.54
CA LEU A 30 -5.31 20.86 -12.49
C LEU A 30 -5.81 20.90 -13.95
N SER A 31 -4.88 21.18 -14.85
CA SER A 31 -5.09 21.00 -16.30
C SER A 31 -5.24 19.51 -16.66
N ASP A 32 -5.83 19.24 -17.82
CA ASP A 32 -6.03 17.87 -18.29
C ASP A 32 -4.71 17.11 -18.45
N LEU A 33 -3.65 17.79 -18.89
CA LEU A 33 -2.31 17.19 -19.02
C LEU A 33 -1.71 16.82 -17.66
N GLU A 34 -1.86 17.67 -16.64
CA GLU A 34 -1.39 17.37 -15.29
C GLU A 34 -2.15 16.19 -14.70
N LYS A 35 -3.48 16.13 -14.90
CA LYS A 35 -4.30 14.99 -14.49
C LYS A 35 -3.87 13.70 -15.18
N GLU A 36 -3.62 13.73 -16.48
CA GLU A 36 -3.18 12.56 -17.24
C GLU A 36 -1.85 12.01 -16.70
N VAL A 37 -0.88 12.89 -16.44
CA VAL A 37 0.43 12.50 -15.88
C VAL A 37 0.28 11.88 -14.50
N LEU A 38 -0.53 12.49 -13.62
CA LEU A 38 -0.74 11.98 -12.26
C LEU A 38 -1.55 10.68 -12.26
N LEU A 39 -2.57 10.54 -13.11
CA LEU A 39 -3.32 9.30 -13.27
C LEU A 39 -2.43 8.17 -13.76
N HIS A 40 -1.57 8.44 -14.74
CA HIS A 40 -0.65 7.43 -15.26
C HIS A 40 0.28 6.92 -14.15
N LEU A 41 0.89 7.83 -13.39
CA LEU A 41 1.76 7.45 -12.28
C LEU A 41 1.00 6.68 -11.19
N THR A 42 -0.20 7.15 -10.82
CA THR A 42 -1.05 6.51 -9.82
C THR A 42 -1.44 5.10 -10.24
N ALA A 43 -1.75 4.87 -11.51
CA ALA A 43 -2.08 3.55 -12.04
C ALA A 43 -0.90 2.57 -11.97
N LEU A 44 0.33 3.06 -12.19
CA LEU A 44 1.54 2.24 -12.04
C LEU A 44 1.73 1.79 -10.58
N PHE A 45 1.50 2.69 -9.62
CA PHE A 45 1.54 2.33 -8.21
C PHE A 45 0.42 1.37 -7.84
N GLN A 46 -0.85 1.67 -8.17
CA GLN A 46 -1.98 0.77 -7.87
C GLN A 46 -1.71 -0.66 -8.36
N GLY A 47 -1.30 -0.83 -9.62
CA GLY A 47 -0.99 -2.15 -10.16
C GLY A 47 0.22 -2.81 -9.50
N GLY A 48 1.22 -2.01 -9.10
CA GLY A 48 2.39 -2.48 -8.37
C GLY A 48 2.05 -2.97 -6.96
N GLU A 49 1.29 -2.19 -6.19
CA GLU A 49 0.89 -2.53 -4.82
C GLU A 49 0.01 -3.79 -4.78
N GLU A 50 -0.93 -3.91 -5.73
CA GLU A 50 -1.73 -5.13 -5.89
C GLU A 50 -0.85 -6.34 -6.21
N ALA A 51 0.10 -6.18 -7.14
CA ALA A 51 0.99 -7.26 -7.55
C ALA A 51 1.86 -7.74 -6.38
N VAL A 52 2.53 -6.84 -5.65
CA VAL A 52 3.37 -7.24 -4.51
C VAL A 52 2.56 -7.85 -3.37
N THR A 53 1.32 -7.39 -3.15
CA THR A 53 0.42 -7.98 -2.15
C THR A 53 0.10 -9.45 -2.48
N LEU A 54 -0.15 -9.77 -3.75
CA LEU A 54 -0.41 -11.13 -4.21
C LEU A 54 0.87 -11.98 -4.23
N ASP A 55 1.94 -11.43 -4.80
CA ASP A 55 3.17 -12.15 -5.12
C ASP A 55 4.10 -12.34 -3.91
N LEU A 56 3.80 -11.70 -2.77
CA LEU A 56 4.50 -11.95 -1.50
C LEU A 56 4.08 -13.28 -0.84
N LEU A 57 2.88 -13.78 -1.12
CA LEU A 57 2.34 -15.00 -0.48
C LEU A 57 3.24 -16.24 -0.68
N PRO A 58 3.77 -16.53 -1.89
CA PRO A 58 4.72 -17.63 -2.08
C PRO A 58 5.96 -17.53 -1.18
N LEU A 59 6.49 -16.33 -0.94
CA LEU A 59 7.66 -16.15 -0.06
C LEU A 59 7.30 -16.52 1.39
N ILE A 60 6.14 -16.05 1.89
CA ILE A 60 5.65 -16.41 3.22
C ILE A 60 5.57 -17.93 3.37
N MET A 61 5.01 -18.61 2.36
CA MET A 61 4.88 -20.07 2.36
C MET A 61 6.23 -20.80 2.40
N VAL A 62 7.25 -20.29 1.71
CA VAL A 62 8.61 -20.86 1.74
C VAL A 62 9.23 -20.69 3.13
N ILE A 63 9.18 -19.48 3.69
CA ILE A 63 9.73 -19.17 5.03
C ILE A 63 9.05 -19.99 6.13
N ALA A 64 7.74 -20.20 6.03
CA ALA A 64 6.98 -21.05 6.94
C ALA A 64 7.43 -22.53 6.84
N LYS A 65 7.62 -23.06 5.62
CA LYS A 65 8.14 -24.43 5.40
C LYS A 65 9.54 -24.61 5.96
N GLU A 66 10.38 -23.57 5.87
CA GLU A 66 11.72 -23.54 6.47
C GLU A 66 11.72 -23.36 8.00
N ARG A 67 10.54 -23.13 8.61
CA ARG A 67 10.36 -22.92 10.06
C ARG A 67 11.14 -21.72 10.61
N ARG A 68 11.29 -20.66 9.81
CA ARG A 68 11.96 -19.40 10.18
C ARG A 68 10.96 -18.43 10.82
N ILE A 69 10.56 -18.72 12.07
CA ILE A 69 9.41 -18.08 12.73
C ILE A 69 9.53 -16.56 12.84
N GLU A 70 10.72 -16.02 13.12
CA GLU A 70 10.90 -14.57 13.27
C GLU A 70 10.68 -13.80 11.96
N GLU A 71 10.94 -14.44 10.83
CA GLU A 71 10.75 -13.86 9.50
C GLU A 71 9.31 -14.01 9.04
N GLU A 72 8.70 -15.18 9.28
CA GLU A 72 7.28 -15.40 9.03
C GLU A 72 6.44 -14.33 9.74
N LEU A 73 6.72 -14.07 11.03
CA LEU A 73 6.05 -13.03 11.80
C LEU A 73 6.22 -11.64 11.17
N TYR A 74 7.42 -11.30 10.69
CA TYR A 74 7.64 -10.02 10.04
C TYR A 74 6.90 -9.93 8.70
N LEU A 75 6.92 -10.99 7.88
CA LEU A 75 6.28 -10.98 6.57
C LEU A 75 4.75 -10.83 6.67
N THR A 76 4.11 -11.24 7.77
CA THR A 76 2.69 -10.92 8.00
C THR A 76 2.44 -9.40 8.10
N THR A 77 3.36 -8.68 8.76
CA THR A 77 3.28 -7.21 8.85
C THR A 77 3.62 -6.55 7.51
N PHE A 78 4.55 -7.12 6.76
CA PHE A 78 4.86 -6.66 5.40
C PHE A 78 3.63 -6.77 4.51
N LEU A 79 2.99 -7.95 4.45
CA LEU A 79 1.79 -8.16 3.65
C LEU A 79 0.66 -7.19 4.01
N TRP A 80 0.51 -6.90 5.31
CA TRP A 80 -0.48 -5.93 5.77
C TRP A 80 -0.16 -4.49 5.32
N GLU A 81 1.11 -4.08 5.26
CA GLU A 81 1.49 -2.77 4.70
C GLU A 81 1.13 -2.67 3.21
N GLU A 82 1.45 -3.68 2.39
CA GLU A 82 1.14 -3.63 0.95
C GLU A 82 -0.38 -3.65 0.68
N ALA A 83 -1.15 -4.36 1.52
CA ALA A 83 -2.60 -4.28 1.48
C ALA A 83 -3.13 -2.87 1.78
N LYS A 84 -2.51 -2.14 2.72
CA LYS A 84 -2.87 -0.74 3.02
C LYS A 84 -2.45 0.21 1.91
N HIS A 85 -1.31 0.00 1.26
CA HIS A 85 -0.92 0.79 0.09
C HIS A 85 -1.92 0.60 -1.06
N THR A 86 -2.27 -0.66 -1.33
CA THR A 86 -3.31 -1.02 -2.30
C THR A 86 -4.64 -0.34 -2.01
N GLU A 87 -5.07 -0.36 -0.74
CA GLU A 87 -6.28 0.35 -0.29
C GLU A 87 -6.16 1.86 -0.50
N PHE A 88 -5.05 2.47 -0.09
CA PHE A 88 -4.86 3.92 -0.18
C PHE A 88 -4.93 4.42 -1.63
N PHE A 89 -4.22 3.79 -2.57
CA PHE A 89 -4.26 4.20 -3.97
C PHE A 89 -5.66 3.98 -4.58
N ARG A 90 -6.36 2.91 -4.19
CA ARG A 90 -7.76 2.69 -4.61
C ARG A 90 -8.66 3.81 -4.10
N ARG A 91 -8.54 4.20 -2.84
CA ARG A 91 -9.27 5.34 -2.25
C ARG A 91 -9.00 6.63 -3.02
N PHE A 92 -7.74 6.94 -3.32
CA PHE A 92 -7.41 8.13 -4.10
C PHE A 92 -8.08 8.11 -5.49
N LEU A 93 -8.04 6.97 -6.18
CA LEU A 93 -8.70 6.80 -7.48
C LEU A 93 -10.23 6.91 -7.42
N ASP A 94 -10.86 6.55 -6.29
CA ASP A 94 -12.32 6.60 -6.10
C ASP A 94 -12.82 7.96 -5.60
N GLU A 95 -12.05 8.62 -4.73
CA GLU A 95 -12.48 9.82 -3.99
C GLU A 95 -11.98 11.13 -4.62
N VAL A 96 -10.84 11.08 -5.32
CA VAL A 96 -10.15 12.28 -5.85
C VAL A 96 -10.17 12.32 -7.37
N ALA A 97 -9.65 11.27 -8.02
CA ALA A 97 -9.35 11.26 -9.45
C ALA A 97 -10.60 11.22 -10.36
#